data_AF-R7G7P5-F1
#
_entry.id   AF-R7G7P5-F1
#
_cell.length_a   1.000
_cell.length_b   1.000
_cell.length_c   1.000
_cell.angle_alpha   90.00
_cell.angle_beta   90.00
_cell.angle_gamma   90.00
#
_symmetry.space_group_name_H-M   'P 1'
#
loop_
_entity.id
_entity.type
_entity.pdbx_description
1 polymer ?
#
loop_
_entity_poly.entity_id
_entity_poly.type
_entity_poly.pdbx_seq_one_letter_code
_entity_poly.pdbx_strand_id
1 'polypeptide(L)'
;MIIPGYPILKRALYYCSRLIDRQLHHTAGGYDSLIKVNSIWLMYGCAKYKQGAVNSYRVAEKKLQRALRHCRDTYDLSNILLIYTNEEYDENNTDFQNLIVVLFTNQLSAEKKIEILRKQYHIEVTKKMEEDLNDMCNISMYHERVGEQRGKREGIAKGVQVGELKALTTSVKRLLEHQLSIEEAFALLGIEKEMQTKIRKQLTTAYIKEMKSNRS
;
A
#
# COMPACT_ATOMS: atom_id res chain seq x y z
N MET A 1 -0.61 6.10 -2.47
CA MET A 1 0.45 5.90 -1.46
C MET A 1 -0.21 5.75 -0.09
N ILE A 2 -0.22 4.54 0.47
CA ILE A 2 -0.72 4.33 1.84
C ILE A 2 0.38 4.80 2.77
N ILE A 3 0.24 6.01 3.33
CA ILE A 3 1.11 6.46 4.41
C ILE A 3 0.52 5.86 5.70
N PRO A 4 1.22 4.95 6.38
CA PRO A 4 0.77 4.49 7.68
C PRO A 4 0.64 5.70 8.61
N GLY A 5 -0.44 5.79 9.38
CA GLY A 5 -0.70 6.90 10.31
C GLY A 5 0.29 7.01 11.48
N TYR A 6 1.46 6.38 11.39
CA TYR A 6 2.53 6.36 12.38
C TYR A 6 3.90 6.09 11.71
N PRO A 7 5.01 6.48 12.35
CA PRO A 7 6.36 6.19 11.84
C PRO A 7 6.69 4.68 11.87
N ILE A 8 6.99 4.09 10.71
CA ILE A 8 7.31 2.67 10.58
C ILE A 8 8.47 2.23 11.47
N LEU A 9 9.54 3.04 11.54
CA LEU A 9 10.71 2.70 12.35
C LEU A 9 10.37 2.53 13.83
N LYS A 10 9.47 3.36 14.38
CA LYS A 10 9.01 3.21 15.78
C LYS A 10 8.30 1.87 15.98
N ARG A 11 7.47 1.46 15.03
CA ARG A 11 6.77 0.16 15.07
C ARG A 11 7.76 -1.00 14.99
N ALA A 12 8.76 -0.91 14.10
CA ALA A 12 9.79 -1.93 13.97
C ALA A 12 10.61 -2.12 15.26
N LEU A 13 11.01 -1.01 15.89
CA LEU A 13 11.70 -1.03 17.19
C LEU A 13 10.84 -1.64 18.30
N TYR A 14 9.56 -1.25 18.38
CA TYR A 14 8.62 -1.81 19.33
C TYR A 14 8.47 -3.32 19.15
N TYR A 15 8.35 -3.79 17.91
CA TYR A 15 8.22 -5.23 17.61
C TYR A 15 9.48 -6.02 17.97
N CYS A 16 10.67 -5.49 17.66
CA CYS A 16 11.92 -6.13 18.08
C CYS A 16 12.01 -6.24 19.60
N SER A 17 11.66 -5.16 20.31
CA SER A 17 11.66 -5.14 21.78
C SER A 17 10.73 -6.19 22.37
N ARG A 18 9.52 -6.35 21.79
CA ARG A 18 8.57 -7.40 22.20
C ARG A 18 9.06 -8.82 21.91
N LEU A 19 9.79 -9.02 20.82
CA LEU A 19 10.36 -10.33 20.50
C LEU A 19 11.50 -10.69 21.45
N ILE A 20 12.32 -9.72 21.86
CA ILE A 20 13.35 -9.91 22.89
C ILE A 20 12.67 -10.25 24.23
N ASP A 21 11.68 -9.45 24.66
CA ASP A 21 10.90 -9.69 25.89
C ASP A 21 10.30 -11.11 25.91
N ARG A 22 9.68 -11.53 24.80
CA ARG A 22 9.07 -12.85 24.67
C ARG A 22 10.04 -14.01 24.94
N GLN A 23 11.33 -13.87 24.68
CA GLN A 23 12.29 -14.96 24.88
C GLN A 23 12.38 -15.37 26.36
N LEU A 24 12.35 -14.40 27.27
CA LEU A 24 12.42 -14.66 28.72
C LEU A 24 11.12 -15.25 29.28
N HIS A 25 9.97 -14.97 28.65
CA HIS A 25 8.68 -15.51 29.10
C HIS A 25 8.46 -16.98 28.72
N HIS A 26 9.18 -17.50 27.71
CA HIS A 26 8.99 -18.88 27.20
C HIS A 26 10.19 -19.81 27.41
N THR A 27 11.37 -19.27 27.74
CA THR A 27 12.54 -20.09 28.08
C THR A 27 12.90 -19.88 29.55
N ALA A 28 13.22 -20.96 30.27
CA ALA A 28 13.66 -20.89 31.67
C ALA A 28 15.06 -20.25 31.84
N GLY A 29 15.56 -19.55 30.82
CA GLY A 29 16.88 -18.93 30.79
C GLY A 29 16.83 -17.48 31.28
N GLY A 30 17.91 -17.05 31.94
CA GLY A 30 18.09 -15.66 32.36
C GLY A 30 18.50 -14.73 31.20
N TYR A 31 18.89 -13.49 31.51
CA TYR A 31 19.29 -12.51 30.49
C TYR A 31 20.44 -12.97 29.58
N ASP A 32 21.31 -13.85 30.07
CA ASP A 32 22.44 -14.39 29.32
C ASP A 32 22.02 -15.31 28.15
N SER A 33 20.78 -15.82 28.14
CA SER A 33 20.25 -16.64 27.05
C SER A 33 19.53 -15.85 25.96
N LEU A 34 19.50 -14.51 26.06
CA LEU A 34 18.88 -13.68 25.04
C LEU A 34 19.61 -13.82 23.70
N ILE A 35 18.85 -14.14 22.66
CA ILE A 35 19.34 -14.25 21.29
C ILE A 35 18.94 -13.03 20.46
N LYS A 36 19.80 -12.70 19.50
CA LYS A 36 19.59 -11.57 18.60
C LYS A 36 18.32 -11.72 17.77
N VAL A 37 17.51 -10.68 17.75
CA VAL A 37 16.33 -10.57 16.89
C VAL A 37 16.70 -9.83 15.59
N ASN A 38 16.46 -10.48 14.45
CA ASN A 38 16.53 -9.84 13.13
C ASN A 38 15.11 -9.57 12.62
N SER A 39 14.80 -8.32 12.27
CA SER A 39 13.50 -7.92 11.75
C SER A 39 13.65 -7.26 10.39
N ILE A 40 13.08 -7.88 9.36
CA ILE A 40 13.13 -7.40 7.97
C ILE A 40 11.77 -6.82 7.60
N TRP A 41 11.76 -5.58 7.10
CA TRP A 41 10.58 -4.84 6.68
C TRP A 41 10.67 -4.53 5.19
N LEU A 42 9.75 -5.08 4.41
CA LEU A 42 9.63 -4.82 2.97
C LEU A 42 8.61 -3.69 2.76
N MET A 43 9.05 -2.60 2.15
CA MET A 43 8.25 -1.40 1.92
C MET A 43 7.90 -1.27 0.43
N TYR A 44 6.72 -1.77 0.06
CA TYR A 44 6.17 -1.66 -1.29
C TYR A 44 5.46 -0.31 -1.53
N GLY A 45 5.47 0.16 -2.78
CA GLY A 45 4.71 1.34 -3.21
C GLY A 45 5.09 2.63 -2.46
N CYS A 46 6.37 2.77 -2.13
CA CYS A 46 6.90 3.94 -1.43
C CYS A 46 7.10 5.13 -2.38
N ALA A 47 7.19 6.34 -1.84
CA ALA A 47 7.46 7.54 -2.62
C ALA A 47 8.78 7.39 -3.42
N LYS A 48 8.81 7.89 -4.65
CA LYS A 48 9.96 7.73 -5.58
C LYS A 48 11.33 8.02 -4.97
N TYR A 49 11.46 9.08 -4.16
CA TYR A 49 12.72 9.44 -3.51
C TYR A 49 13.24 8.44 -2.46
N LYS A 50 12.41 7.47 -2.05
CA LYS A 50 12.76 6.39 -1.10
C LYS A 50 13.08 5.07 -1.80
N GLN A 51 12.74 4.92 -3.07
CA GLN A 51 12.91 3.66 -3.80
C GLN A 51 14.39 3.30 -3.88
N GLY A 52 14.69 2.00 -3.78
CA GLY A 52 16.06 1.47 -3.77
C GLY A 52 16.80 1.67 -2.45
N ALA A 53 16.29 2.46 -1.50
CA ALA A 53 16.96 2.64 -0.22
C ALA A 53 16.91 1.38 0.65
N VAL A 54 18.00 1.10 1.36
CA VAL A 54 18.06 0.06 2.38
C VAL A 54 18.72 0.65 3.62
N ASN A 55 18.00 0.58 4.74
CA ASN A 55 18.49 1.10 6.02
C ASN A 55 18.55 -0.02 7.04
N SER A 56 19.72 -0.19 7.67
CA SER A 56 19.90 -1.08 8.81
C SER A 56 20.00 -0.27 10.10
N TYR A 57 19.24 -0.67 11.11
CA TYR A 57 19.25 -0.08 12.44
C TYR A 57 19.67 -1.15 13.44
N ARG A 58 20.76 -0.88 14.16
CA ARG A 58 21.38 -1.80 15.12
C ARG A 58 21.93 -1.01 16.30
N VAL A 59 22.14 -1.68 17.42
CA VAL A 59 22.80 -1.07 18.57
C VAL A 59 24.31 -1.11 18.34
N ALA A 60 24.95 0.04 18.49
CA ALA A 60 26.40 0.18 18.36
C ALA A 60 26.96 0.90 19.59
N GLU A 61 27.97 0.30 20.22
CA GLU A 61 28.69 0.90 21.33
C GLU A 61 29.56 2.05 20.84
N LYS A 62 29.43 3.23 21.47
CA LYS A 62 30.28 4.40 21.24
C LYS A 62 31.11 4.68 22.48
N LYS A 63 32.44 4.66 22.35
CA LYS A 63 33.39 4.93 23.44
C LYS A 63 33.50 6.44 23.67
N LEU A 64 33.29 6.89 24.91
CA LEU A 64 33.36 8.31 25.27
C LEU A 64 34.60 8.66 26.13
N GLN A 65 35.13 7.72 26.91
CA GLN A 65 36.28 7.94 27.81
C GLN A 65 37.16 6.67 27.88
N ARG A 66 37.49 6.17 29.09
CA ARG A 66 38.23 4.91 29.27
C ARG A 66 37.41 3.77 28.69
N ALA A 67 37.93 3.17 27.62
CA ALA A 67 37.22 2.17 26.85
C ALA A 67 37.20 0.81 27.59
N LEU A 68 36.05 0.46 28.17
CA LEU A 68 35.69 -0.94 28.38
C LEU A 68 35.16 -1.49 27.04
N ARG A 69 35.43 -2.75 26.72
CA ARG A 69 34.93 -3.39 25.50
C ARG A 69 34.02 -4.55 25.90
N HIS A 70 32.75 -4.47 25.54
CA HIS A 70 31.83 -5.59 25.66
C HIS A 70 31.84 -6.46 24.40
N CYS A 71 31.49 -7.75 24.55
CA CYS A 71 31.23 -8.60 23.39
C CYS A 71 30.01 -8.05 22.64
N ARG A 72 30.04 -8.09 21.31
CA ARG A 72 28.96 -7.52 20.48
C ARG A 72 27.62 -8.19 20.76
N ASP A 73 27.63 -9.51 20.97
CA ASP A 73 26.43 -10.31 21.22
C ASP A 73 25.75 -9.94 22.56
N THR A 74 26.48 -9.29 23.47
CA THR A 74 25.94 -8.82 24.75
C THR A 74 25.01 -7.60 24.59
N TYR A 75 25.23 -6.72 23.61
CA TYR A 75 24.46 -5.47 23.47
C TYR A 75 23.72 -5.34 22.14
N ASP A 76 24.19 -5.97 21.06
CA ASP A 76 23.60 -5.88 19.71
C ASP A 76 22.51 -6.94 19.52
N LEU A 77 21.49 -6.88 20.38
CA LEU A 77 20.38 -7.83 20.46
C LEU A 77 19.28 -7.60 19.40
N SER A 78 19.35 -6.52 18.63
CA SER A 78 18.37 -6.24 17.58
C SER A 78 19.02 -5.69 16.32
N ASN A 79 18.54 -6.17 15.18
CA ASN A 79 18.88 -5.64 13.87
C ASN A 79 17.61 -5.51 13.05
N ILE A 80 17.32 -4.29 12.64
CA ILE A 80 16.14 -3.95 11.84
C ILE A 80 16.63 -3.57 10.44
N LEU A 81 16.12 -4.24 9.41
CA LEU A 81 16.40 -3.94 8.02
C LEU A 81 15.14 -3.42 7.35
N LEU A 82 15.12 -2.14 6.98
CA LEU A 82 14.07 -1.52 6.17
C LEU A 82 14.52 -1.51 4.72
N ILE A 83 13.79 -2.23 3.86
CA ILE A 83 14.06 -2.33 2.43
C ILE A 83 12.94 -1.62 1.69
N TYR A 84 13.29 -0.60 0.92
CA TYR A 84 12.38 0.12 0.05
C TYR A 84 12.52 -0.45 -1.36
N THR A 85 11.49 -1.17 -1.80
CA THR A 85 11.51 -1.82 -3.12
C THR A 85 11.34 -0.77 -4.21
N ASN A 86 11.87 -1.07 -5.39
CA ASN A 86 11.55 -0.31 -6.59
C ASN A 86 10.09 -0.58 -7.00
N GLU A 87 9.52 0.30 -7.81
CA GLU A 87 8.18 0.10 -8.38
C GLU A 87 8.18 -0.97 -9.46
N GLU A 88 9.23 -1.00 -10.28
CA GLU A 88 9.34 -1.86 -11.45
C GLU A 88 10.61 -2.70 -11.38
N TYR A 89 10.55 -3.84 -12.07
CA TYR A 89 11.69 -4.73 -12.25
C TYR A 89 12.65 -4.13 -13.30
N ASP A 90 13.94 -4.14 -13.00
CA ASP A 90 15.01 -3.73 -13.91
C ASP A 90 15.91 -4.93 -14.23
N GLU A 91 15.94 -5.37 -15.48
CA GLU A 91 16.74 -6.52 -15.94
C GLU A 91 18.25 -6.34 -15.72
N ASN A 92 18.74 -5.10 -15.71
CA ASN A 92 20.17 -4.81 -15.57
C ASN A 92 20.61 -4.65 -14.11
N ASN A 93 19.66 -4.64 -13.17
CA ASN A 93 19.92 -4.43 -11.76
C ASN A 93 19.97 -5.77 -10.99
N THR A 94 21.09 -6.06 -10.32
CA THR A 94 21.28 -7.27 -9.51
C THR A 94 21.19 -7.04 -8.00
N ASP A 95 20.75 -5.86 -7.58
CA ASP A 95 20.57 -5.52 -6.19
C ASP A 95 19.47 -6.38 -5.55
N PHE A 96 19.61 -6.62 -4.24
CA PHE A 96 18.64 -7.39 -3.47
C PHE A 96 17.21 -6.82 -3.57
N GLN A 97 17.08 -5.50 -3.66
CA GLN A 97 15.79 -4.82 -3.82
C GLN A 97 15.10 -5.23 -5.12
N ASN A 98 15.85 -5.42 -6.20
CA ASN A 98 15.33 -5.87 -7.48
C ASN A 98 14.88 -7.34 -7.43
N LEU A 99 15.63 -8.19 -6.71
CA LEU A 99 15.20 -9.56 -6.40
C LEU A 99 13.85 -9.59 -5.67
N ILE A 100 13.66 -8.72 -4.67
CA ILE A 100 12.38 -8.61 -3.97
C ILE A 100 11.26 -8.21 -4.94
N VAL A 101 11.50 -7.29 -5.88
CA VAL A 101 10.51 -6.95 -6.91
C VAL A 101 10.16 -8.16 -7.76
N VAL A 102 11.14 -8.94 -8.22
CA VAL A 102 10.93 -10.16 -9.02
C VAL A 102 10.04 -11.17 -8.29
N LEU A 103 10.33 -11.43 -7.00
CA LEU A 103 9.60 -12.43 -6.23
C LEU A 103 8.12 -12.06 -6.07
N PHE A 104 7.84 -10.79 -5.78
CA PHE A 104 6.51 -10.35 -5.34
C PHE A 104 5.68 -9.65 -6.42
N THR A 105 6.23 -9.33 -7.60
CA THR A 105 5.45 -8.75 -8.70
C THR A 105 4.53 -9.78 -9.35
N ASN A 106 3.32 -9.37 -9.73
CA ASN A 106 2.41 -10.18 -10.55
C ASN A 106 2.62 -9.99 -12.06
N GLN A 107 3.51 -9.07 -12.46
CA GLN A 107 3.77 -8.77 -13.86
C GLN A 107 4.63 -9.83 -14.56
N LEU A 108 5.35 -10.65 -13.79
CA LEU A 108 6.21 -11.71 -14.28
C LEU A 108 5.55 -13.07 -14.04
N SER A 109 5.59 -13.94 -15.05
CA SER A 109 5.14 -15.34 -14.90
C SER A 109 6.06 -16.13 -13.98
N ALA A 110 5.57 -17.26 -13.46
CA ALA A 110 6.36 -18.14 -12.62
C ALA A 110 7.63 -18.63 -13.34
N GLU A 111 7.51 -18.98 -14.62
CA GLU A 111 8.65 -19.43 -15.44
C GLU A 111 9.70 -18.33 -15.58
N LYS A 112 9.28 -17.07 -15.80
CA LYS A 112 10.21 -15.95 -15.92
C LYS A 112 10.91 -15.66 -14.60
N LYS A 113 10.19 -15.74 -13.46
CA LYS A 113 10.79 -15.61 -12.13
C LYS A 113 11.83 -16.70 -11.89
N ILE A 114 11.52 -17.95 -12.21
CA ILE A 114 12.46 -19.09 -12.07
C ILE A 114 13.70 -18.87 -12.92
N GLU A 115 13.54 -18.40 -14.17
CA GLU A 115 14.65 -18.06 -15.06
C GLU A 115 15.57 -17.00 -14.43
N ILE A 116 14.99 -15.90 -13.92
CA ILE A 116 15.73 -14.81 -13.27
C ILE A 116 16.48 -15.31 -12.04
N LEU A 117 15.81 -16.09 -11.17
CA LEU A 117 16.42 -16.65 -9.96
C LEU A 117 17.65 -17.51 -10.30
N ARG A 118 17.55 -18.36 -11.32
CA ARG A 118 18.65 -19.24 -11.75
C ARG A 118 19.77 -18.49 -12.46
N LYS A 119 19.44 -17.66 -13.44
CA LYS A 119 20.43 -17.04 -14.35
C LYS A 119 21.09 -15.81 -13.75
N GLN A 120 20.30 -14.93 -13.13
CA GLN A 120 20.76 -13.61 -12.68
C GLN A 120 21.24 -13.64 -11.22
N TYR A 121 20.56 -14.39 -10.35
CA TYR A 121 20.87 -14.45 -8.92
C TYR A 121 21.58 -15.74 -8.50
N HIS A 122 21.77 -16.69 -9.42
CA HIS A 122 22.42 -17.98 -9.17
C HIS A 122 21.80 -18.76 -8.00
N ILE A 123 20.49 -18.60 -7.79
CA ILE A 123 19.73 -19.31 -6.77
C ILE A 123 19.34 -20.67 -7.35
N GLU A 124 19.71 -21.73 -6.64
CA GLU A 124 19.30 -23.09 -6.99
C GLU A 124 17.81 -23.28 -6.69
N VAL A 125 17.00 -23.29 -7.76
CA VAL A 125 15.55 -23.49 -7.64
C VAL A 125 15.25 -24.99 -7.66
N THR A 126 14.81 -25.50 -6.52
CA THR A 126 14.34 -26.89 -6.36
C THR A 126 12.96 -27.09 -6.99
N LYS A 127 12.58 -28.34 -7.29
CA LYS A 127 11.25 -28.67 -7.84
C LYS A 127 10.10 -28.13 -6.95
N LYS A 128 10.23 -28.26 -5.63
CA LYS A 128 9.24 -27.73 -4.69
C LYS A 128 9.11 -26.21 -4.78
N MET A 129 10.22 -25.49 -4.94
CA MET A 129 10.18 -24.03 -5.13
C MET A 129 9.50 -23.63 -6.45
N GLU A 130 9.68 -24.41 -7.51
CA GLU A 130 8.97 -24.16 -8.78
C GLU A 130 7.45 -24.35 -8.62
N GLU A 131 7.04 -25.42 -7.93
CA GLU A 131 5.62 -25.69 -7.60
C GLU A 131 5.03 -24.56 -6.76
N ASP A 132 5.70 -24.17 -5.66
CA ASP A 132 5.26 -23.09 -4.76
C ASP A 132 5.15 -21.74 -5.51
N LEU A 133 6.11 -21.43 -6.40
CA LEU A 133 6.08 -20.21 -7.21
C LEU A 133 4.91 -20.21 -8.20
N ASN A 134 4.66 -21.34 -8.85
CA ASN A 134 3.57 -21.48 -9.80
C ASN A 134 2.21 -21.30 -9.09
N ASP A 135 2.02 -21.98 -7.96
CA ASP A 135 0.80 -21.87 -7.16
C ASP A 135 0.56 -20.43 -6.71
N MET A 136 1.59 -19.75 -6.19
CA MET A 136 1.47 -18.36 -5.75
C MET A 136 1.15 -17.39 -6.90
N CYS A 137 1.78 -17.57 -8.06
CA CYS A 137 1.50 -16.75 -9.23
C CYS A 137 0.07 -16.99 -9.74
N ASN A 138 -0.40 -18.24 -9.78
CA ASN A 138 -1.75 -18.58 -10.23
C ASN A 138 -2.83 -18.02 -9.30
N ILE A 139 -2.64 -18.15 -7.98
CA ILE A 139 -3.57 -17.63 -6.97
C ILE A 139 -3.64 -16.10 -7.06
N SER A 140 -2.50 -15.42 -7.14
CA SER A 140 -2.46 -13.95 -7.24
C SER A 140 -3.11 -13.43 -8.52
N MET A 141 -2.81 -14.02 -9.68
CA MET A 141 -3.45 -13.67 -10.96
C MET A 141 -4.97 -13.89 -10.94
N TYR A 142 -5.44 -14.98 -10.34
CA TYR A 142 -6.88 -15.24 -10.21
C TYR A 142 -7.58 -14.12 -9.43
N HIS A 143 -7.06 -13.78 -8.25
CA HIS A 143 -7.65 -12.75 -7.41
C HIS A 143 -7.56 -11.35 -8.02
N GLU A 144 -6.47 -11.04 -8.71
CA GLU A 144 -6.31 -9.78 -9.45
C GLU A 144 -7.37 -9.67 -10.56
N ARG A 145 -7.53 -10.71 -11.38
CA ARG A 145 -8.56 -10.76 -12.44
C ARG A 145 -9.98 -10.61 -11.91
N VAL A 146 -10.32 -11.33 -10.83
CA VAL A 146 -11.64 -11.22 -10.19
C VAL A 146 -11.84 -9.81 -9.62
N GLY A 147 -10.80 -9.25 -8.98
CA GLY A 147 -10.78 -7.90 -8.45
C GLY A 147 -11.03 -6.85 -9.52
N GLU A 148 -10.32 -6.92 -10.64
CA GLU A 148 -10.49 -6.02 -11.78
C GLU A 148 -11.90 -6.10 -12.39
N GLN A 149 -12.41 -7.31 -12.61
CA GLN A 149 -13.75 -7.49 -13.18
C GLN A 149 -14.82 -6.90 -12.27
N ARG A 150 -14.73 -7.16 -10.97
CA ARG A 150 -15.63 -6.56 -9.97
C ARG A 150 -15.49 -5.05 -9.97
N GLY A 151 -14.26 -4.53 -9.94
CA GLY A 151 -13.98 -3.09 -9.96
C GLY A 151 -14.53 -2.38 -11.20
N LYS A 152 -14.38 -2.99 -12.39
CA LYS A 152 -14.96 -2.48 -13.66
C LYS A 152 -16.48 -2.45 -13.60
N ARG A 153 -17.13 -3.54 -13.14
CA ARG A 153 -18.59 -3.61 -13.02
C ARG A 153 -19.15 -2.56 -12.06
N GLU A 154 -18.58 -2.48 -10.85
CA GLU A 154 -18.97 -1.47 -9.87
C GLU A 154 -18.70 -0.04 -10.34
N GLY A 155 -17.56 0.16 -11.02
CA GLY A 155 -17.17 1.44 -11.59
C GLY A 155 -18.13 1.91 -12.69
N ILE A 156 -18.54 1.02 -13.59
CA ILE A 156 -19.54 1.31 -14.64
C ILE A 156 -20.89 1.64 -13.99
N ALA A 157 -21.37 0.82 -13.05
CA ALA A 157 -22.66 1.05 -12.40
C ALA A 157 -22.70 2.40 -11.66
N LYS A 158 -21.65 2.72 -10.88
CA LYS A 158 -21.51 4.02 -10.22
C LYS A 158 -21.37 5.16 -11.24
N GLY A 159 -20.63 4.93 -12.32
CA GLY A 159 -20.42 5.91 -13.39
C GLY A 159 -21.72 6.30 -14.10
N VAL A 160 -22.57 5.32 -14.42
CA VAL A 160 -23.91 5.54 -15.00
C VAL A 160 -24.77 6.37 -14.05
N GLN A 161 -24.90 5.97 -12.79
CA GLN A 161 -25.70 6.70 -11.80
C GLN A 161 -25.23 8.15 -11.58
N VAL A 162 -23.90 8.36 -11.49
CA VAL A 162 -23.33 9.70 -11.36
C VAL A 162 -23.55 10.52 -12.64
N GLY A 163 -23.44 9.89 -13.81
CA GLY A 163 -23.69 10.51 -15.10
C GLY A 163 -25.13 10.97 -15.26
N GLU A 164 -26.09 10.10 -14.96
CA GLU A 164 -27.52 10.41 -14.96
C GLU A 164 -27.85 11.56 -14.00
N LEU A 165 -27.36 11.50 -12.76
CA LEU A 165 -27.59 12.55 -11.78
C LEU A 165 -27.00 13.90 -12.22
N LYS A 166 -25.80 13.90 -12.81
CA LYS A 166 -25.19 15.12 -13.37
C LYS A 166 -25.97 15.66 -14.56
N ALA A 167 -26.41 14.80 -15.47
CA ALA A 167 -27.21 15.19 -16.62
C ALA A 167 -28.53 15.82 -16.18
N LEU A 168 -29.28 15.17 -15.29
CA LEU A 168 -30.52 15.70 -14.72
C LEU A 168 -30.30 17.01 -13.98
N THR A 169 -29.26 17.11 -13.14
CA THR A 169 -28.93 18.35 -12.43
C THR A 169 -28.63 19.49 -13.40
N THR A 170 -27.94 19.21 -14.51
CA THR A 170 -27.63 20.20 -15.55
C THR A 170 -28.90 20.64 -16.29
N SER A 171 -29.77 19.70 -16.66
CA SER A 171 -31.06 20.01 -17.27
C SER A 171 -31.93 20.86 -16.37
N VAL A 172 -32.02 20.53 -15.08
CA VAL A 172 -32.76 21.31 -14.08
C VAL A 172 -32.17 22.72 -13.96
N LYS A 173 -30.84 22.89 -13.89
CA LYS A 173 -30.21 24.22 -13.86
C LYS A 173 -30.61 25.08 -15.06
N ARG A 174 -30.58 24.53 -16.27
CA ARG A 174 -30.99 25.25 -17.49
C ARG A 174 -32.46 25.66 -17.46
N LEU A 175 -33.35 24.82 -16.95
CA LEU A 175 -34.78 25.17 -16.82
C LEU A 175 -34.99 26.30 -15.79
N LEU A 176 -34.23 26.30 -14.69
CA LEU A 176 -34.25 27.38 -13.71
C LEU A 176 -33.75 28.71 -14.30
N GLU A 177 -32.74 28.69 -15.17
CA GLU A 177 -32.26 29.87 -15.89
C GLU A 177 -33.34 30.49 -16.80
N HIS A 178 -34.29 29.67 -17.28
CA HIS A 178 -35.46 30.10 -18.04
C HIS A 178 -36.68 30.45 -17.18
N GLN A 179 -36.48 30.74 -15.89
CA GLN A 179 -37.51 31.19 -14.93
C GLN A 179 -38.57 30.13 -14.55
N LEU A 180 -38.34 28.84 -14.81
CA LEU A 180 -39.19 27.81 -14.22
C LEU A 180 -38.84 27.62 -12.73
N SER A 181 -39.84 27.29 -11.92
CA SER A 181 -39.61 26.84 -10.55
C SER A 181 -38.96 25.45 -10.51
N ILE A 182 -38.31 25.10 -9.39
CA ILE A 182 -37.65 23.79 -9.25
C ILE A 182 -38.67 22.65 -9.24
N GLU A 183 -39.87 22.88 -8.72
CA GLU A 183 -40.99 21.95 -8.74
C GLU A 183 -41.51 21.70 -10.16
N GLU A 184 -41.67 22.75 -10.97
CA GLU A 184 -42.06 22.63 -12.39
C GLU A 184 -40.98 21.93 -13.22
N ALA A 185 -39.71 22.24 -12.99
CA ALA A 185 -38.59 21.58 -13.66
C ALA A 185 -38.54 20.07 -13.36
N PHE A 186 -38.81 19.67 -12.11
CA PHE A 186 -38.89 18.25 -11.74
C PHE A 186 -40.10 17.54 -12.34
N ALA A 187 -41.25 18.22 -12.41
CA ALA A 187 -42.45 17.68 -13.03
C ALA A 187 -42.27 17.51 -14.56
N LEU A 188 -41.71 18.51 -15.23
CA LEU A 188 -41.46 18.51 -16.68
C LEU A 188 -40.50 17.38 -17.09
N LEU A 189 -39.44 17.17 -16.29
CA LEU A 189 -38.44 16.12 -16.55
C LEU A 189 -38.83 14.74 -15.99
N GLY A 190 -40.00 14.62 -15.34
CA GLY A 190 -40.47 13.35 -14.76
C GLY A 190 -39.53 12.75 -13.72
N ILE A 191 -38.85 13.57 -12.92
CA ILE A 191 -37.80 13.11 -11.99
C ILE A 191 -38.43 12.49 -10.73
N GLU A 192 -38.04 11.25 -10.40
CA GLU A 192 -38.50 10.56 -9.19
C GLU A 192 -38.06 11.25 -7.88
N LYS A 193 -38.87 11.13 -6.82
CA LYS A 193 -38.66 11.82 -5.52
C LYS A 193 -37.28 11.56 -4.90
N GLU A 194 -36.74 10.35 -5.04
CA GLU A 194 -35.41 10.01 -4.50
C GLU A 194 -34.30 10.82 -5.20
N MET A 195 -34.37 10.94 -6.53
CA MET A 195 -33.46 11.74 -7.34
C MET A 195 -33.62 13.25 -7.06
N GLN A 196 -34.85 13.74 -6.88
CA GLN A 196 -35.10 15.15 -6.54
C GLN A 196 -34.34 15.56 -5.26
N THR A 197 -34.33 14.70 -4.25
CA THR A 197 -33.61 14.96 -2.99
C THR A 197 -32.10 15.06 -3.20
N LYS A 198 -31.53 14.20 -4.07
CA LYS A 198 -30.09 14.23 -4.42
C LYS A 198 -29.72 15.47 -5.23
N ILE A 199 -30.56 15.85 -6.21
CA ILE A 199 -30.37 17.05 -7.04
C ILE A 199 -30.44 18.33 -6.20
N ARG A 200 -31.45 18.46 -5.32
CA ARG A 200 -31.57 19.60 -4.39
C ARG A 200 -30.28 19.81 -3.58
N LYS A 201 -29.73 18.75 -2.99
CA LYS A 201 -28.46 18.80 -2.23
C LYS A 201 -27.28 19.27 -3.09
N GLN A 202 -27.16 18.80 -4.34
CA GLN A 202 -26.08 19.24 -5.24
C GLN A 202 -26.23 20.71 -5.63
N LEU A 203 -27.45 21.18 -5.91
CA LEU A 203 -27.72 22.58 -6.25
C LEU A 203 -27.41 23.52 -5.07
N THR A 204 -27.82 23.18 -3.84
CA THR A 204 -27.50 23.97 -2.65
C THR A 204 -25.99 24.03 -2.41
N THR A 205 -25.28 22.92 -2.62
CA THR A 205 -23.81 22.88 -2.47
C THR A 205 -23.11 23.74 -3.52
N ALA A 206 -23.60 23.76 -4.76
CA ALA A 206 -23.08 24.61 -5.83
C ALA A 206 -23.29 26.11 -5.53
N TYR A 207 -24.49 26.49 -5.07
CA TYR A 207 -24.82 27.87 -4.67
C TYR A 207 -23.93 28.37 -3.52
N ILE A 208 -23.65 27.52 -2.52
CA ILE A 208 -22.73 27.82 -1.41
C ILE A 208 -21.28 27.98 -1.91
N LYS A 209 -20.88 27.24 -2.95
CA LYS A 209 -19.52 27.31 -3.52
C LYS A 209 -19.30 28.60 -4.32
N GLU A 210 -20.30 29.03 -5.10
CA GLU A 210 -20.27 30.32 -5.82
C GLU A 210 -20.23 31.52 -4.87
N MET A 211 -20.96 31.49 -3.75
CA MET A 211 -20.91 32.52 -2.69
C MET A 211 -19.55 32.65 -2.00
N LYS A 212 -18.76 31.57 -1.93
CA LYS A 212 -17.40 31.60 -1.36
C LYS A 212 -16.34 32.02 -2.39
N SER A 213 -16.55 31.72 -3.67
CA SER A 213 -15.64 32.14 -4.76
C SER A 213 -15.75 33.63 -5.10
N ASN A 214 -16.92 34.26 -4.87
CA ASN A 214 -17.11 35.71 -5.08
C ASN A 214 -16.68 36.56 -3.86
N ARG A 215 -16.12 35.94 -2.82
CA ARG A 215 -15.64 36.62 -1.59
C ARG A 215 -14.13 36.46 -1.37
N SER A 216 -13.39 35.97 -2.36
CA SER A 216 -11.92 35.90 -2.41
C SER A 216 -11.40 36.67 -3.59
#